data_AF-Q9W4E4-F1
#
_entry.id   AF-Q9W4E4-F1
#
_cell.length_a   1.000
_cell.length_b   1.000
_cell.length_c   1.000
_cell.angle_alpha   90.00
_cell.angle_beta   90.00
_cell.angle_gamma   90.00
#
_symmetry.space_group_name_H-M   'P 1'
#
loop_
_entity.id
_entity.type
_entity.pdbx_description
1 polymer ?
#
loop_
_entity_poly.entity_id
_entity_poly.type
_entity_poly.pdbx_seq_one_letter_code
_entity_poly.pdbx_strand_id
1 'polypeptide(L)'
;MPMVMPCRSRAAMKLHPDCYDRLKKPIYLETPPLSTVEEEPLCGVRRDRPVKPKVQRRPLPPGTRLPNPVAVPGQKITRSAVGGGKAPPRARKYDGAKATFFHIKGQSWESKGYAELSQCELDRMRASRPRTTEERRAEQDRRMEEQQYHTAEAERMRNYFHDIDEQRREKEREAQKRDDDEADEDVNEDRRAEAKRLQVLHRALDAKYESDVRVKDATRAISEAKCSAMWTAQIQERKLLNRIQLDHDEEMARKNRDYNNAKWGTVEQQDQAEEERRRQFGNAVREQITDREKLRFLAQDRLRLEARDLRAAVDEYKKAELAEGEMKSRRKLAYRDELNKYTKLHRNFVRMMCEQDQRDENRAYEYLKLKEQQLKQQRAEREAIAADEKRKRDVLFAVGQKILDAKDNREEMHFLAEHERLERKYRENERKAAEKERKMAAELKRANMEQMEHLSQMKACFYVQRERELKEMIEYRKKHEEQMKREAEEQAIKKACLRSSVSCQIEEREKARRRELEEEHLAFERERAAEAQRQKEIDTVITVKLDDLQKRGCLPNLAVQSLKGRVANAGNKKKLGAEFT
;
A
#
# COMPACT_ATOMS: atom_id res chain seq x y z
N MET A 1 9.39 25.80 9.33
CA MET A 1 8.90 26.97 10.07
C MET A 1 8.81 28.16 9.11
N PRO A 2 7.65 28.80 8.94
CA PRO A 2 7.57 30.05 8.19
C PRO A 2 8.32 31.14 8.99
N MET A 3 9.34 31.74 8.38
CA MET A 3 10.12 32.82 8.98
C MET A 3 9.23 34.05 9.13
N VAL A 4 8.84 34.38 10.36
CA VAL A 4 8.14 35.63 10.67
C VAL A 4 9.16 36.76 10.59
N MET A 5 9.30 37.36 9.40
CA MET A 5 10.19 38.51 9.18
C MET A 5 9.58 39.76 9.85
N PRO A 6 10.33 40.46 10.73
CA PRO A 6 9.85 41.69 11.35
C PRO A 6 9.72 42.79 10.29
N CYS A 7 8.49 43.30 10.15
CA CYS A 7 8.11 44.33 9.19
C CYS A 7 8.73 45.70 9.52
N ARG A 8 10.01 45.90 9.18
CA ARG A 8 10.66 47.22 9.27
C ARG A 8 10.41 48.03 8.00
N SER A 9 9.72 49.16 8.13
CA SER A 9 9.59 50.13 7.05
C SER A 9 10.93 50.85 6.82
N ARG A 10 11.48 50.76 5.61
CA ARG A 10 12.44 51.76 5.12
C ARG A 10 11.62 52.89 4.51
N ALA A 11 12.00 54.14 4.78
CA ALA A 11 11.22 55.37 4.56
C ALA A 11 10.79 55.70 3.10
N ALA A 12 10.88 54.75 2.15
CA ALA A 12 10.44 54.93 0.78
C ALA A 12 9.74 53.68 0.17
N MET A 13 9.47 52.62 0.94
CA MET A 13 8.78 51.43 0.44
C MET A 13 7.53 51.08 1.24
N LYS A 14 6.44 50.77 0.53
CA LYS A 14 5.20 50.24 1.10
C LYS A 14 5.49 48.87 1.75
N LEU A 15 4.93 48.63 2.94
CA LEU A 15 5.13 47.37 3.66
C LEU A 15 4.48 46.19 2.92
N HIS A 16 5.01 44.99 3.14
CA HIS A 16 4.44 43.74 2.61
C HIS A 16 3.00 43.53 3.13
N PRO A 17 2.06 42.99 2.34
CA PRO A 17 0.66 42.81 2.76
C PRO A 17 0.50 42.02 4.06
N ASP A 18 1.37 41.05 4.35
CA ASP A 18 1.35 40.28 5.60
C ASP A 18 1.69 41.10 6.86
N CYS A 19 2.17 42.33 6.69
CA CYS A 19 2.45 43.24 7.80
C CYS A 19 1.21 44.00 8.31
N TYR A 20 0.08 43.83 7.63
CA TYR A 20 -1.18 44.48 7.95
C TYR A 20 -2.19 43.46 8.49
N ASP A 21 -2.90 43.81 9.55
CA ASP A 21 -4.04 43.03 10.02
C ASP A 21 -5.21 43.12 9.03
N ARG A 22 -6.26 42.31 9.22
CA ARG A 22 -7.49 42.28 8.38
C ARG A 22 -8.15 43.65 8.21
N LEU A 23 -7.91 44.59 9.13
CA LEU A 23 -8.39 45.99 9.06
C LEU A 23 -7.39 46.97 8.42
N LYS A 24 -6.38 46.47 7.68
CA LYS A 24 -5.29 47.26 7.06
C LYS A 24 -4.46 48.10 8.05
N LYS A 25 -4.42 47.71 9.33
CA LYS A 25 -3.58 48.35 10.35
C LYS A 25 -2.25 47.59 10.50
N PRO A 26 -1.09 48.26 10.58
CA PRO A 26 0.20 47.60 10.75
C PRO A 26 0.29 46.90 12.12
N ILE A 27 0.68 45.62 12.14
CA ILE A 27 0.62 44.75 13.34
C ILE A 27 1.75 45.06 14.35
N TYR A 28 2.88 45.59 13.89
CA TYR A 28 4.06 45.84 14.74
C TYR A 28 4.78 47.14 14.35
N LEU A 29 4.29 48.28 14.80
CA LEU A 29 5.09 49.50 14.91
C LEU A 29 5.42 49.69 16.39
N GLU A 30 6.57 49.16 16.82
CA GLU A 30 7.18 49.60 18.07
C GLU A 30 7.56 51.07 17.90
N THR A 31 6.78 51.97 18.51
CA THR A 31 7.20 53.35 18.73
C THR A 31 8.46 53.31 19.62
N PRO A 32 9.61 53.85 19.18
CA PRO A 32 10.79 53.88 20.01
C PRO A 32 10.50 54.70 21.28
N PRO A 33 10.90 54.22 22.47
CA PRO A 33 10.70 54.99 23.69
C PRO A 33 11.46 56.32 23.56
N LEU A 34 10.75 57.42 23.83
CA LEU A 34 11.33 58.74 24.04
C LEU A 34 12.22 58.67 25.28
N SER A 35 13.48 58.26 25.11
CA SER A 35 14.51 58.59 26.08
C SER A 35 14.81 60.08 25.89
N THR A 36 14.20 60.91 26.71
CA THR A 36 14.64 62.29 26.93
C THR A 36 16.06 62.22 27.49
N VAL A 37 17.05 62.30 26.59
CA VAL A 37 18.44 62.53 26.97
C VAL A 37 18.49 63.98 27.41
N GLU A 38 18.46 64.22 28.72
CA GLU A 38 18.83 65.52 29.27
C GLU A 38 20.29 65.78 28.87
N GLU A 39 20.51 66.77 28.03
CA GLU A 39 21.85 67.19 27.63
C GLU A 39 22.53 67.84 28.84
N GLU A 40 23.39 67.08 29.52
CA GLU A 40 24.25 67.61 30.58
C GLU A 40 25.26 68.61 29.99
N PRO A 41 25.56 69.71 30.71
CA PRO A 41 26.52 70.71 30.27
C PRO A 41 27.93 70.12 30.20
N LEU A 42 28.52 70.17 29.01
CA LEU A 42 29.89 69.76 28.71
C LEU A 42 30.88 70.48 29.65
N CYS A 43 31.42 69.75 30.64
CA CYS A 43 32.52 70.21 31.49
C CYS A 43 33.79 70.36 30.62
N GLY A 44 34.45 71.53 30.67
CA GLY A 44 35.87 71.68 30.33
C GLY A 44 36.29 71.96 28.88
N VAL A 45 35.38 72.16 27.91
CA VAL A 45 35.82 72.52 26.54
C VAL A 45 36.18 74.01 26.48
N ARG A 46 37.49 74.30 26.52
CA ARG A 46 38.08 75.61 26.14
C ARG A 46 37.39 76.11 24.86
N ARG A 47 36.68 77.24 24.96
CA ARG A 47 35.88 77.82 23.86
C ARG A 47 36.69 78.26 22.62
N ASP A 48 38.02 78.26 22.69
CA ASP A 48 38.87 78.88 21.65
C ASP A 48 39.39 77.92 20.57
N ARG A 49 38.85 76.70 20.44
CA ARG A 49 39.10 75.87 19.24
C ARG A 49 37.80 75.28 18.69
N PRO A 50 37.22 75.85 17.62
CA PRO A 50 36.13 75.20 16.91
C PRO A 50 36.63 73.88 16.32
N VAL A 51 36.12 72.77 16.85
CA VAL A 51 36.37 71.42 16.33
C VAL A 51 35.76 71.32 14.94
N LYS A 52 36.60 71.22 13.90
CA LYS A 52 36.14 70.97 12.53
C LYS A 52 35.31 69.68 12.50
N PRO A 53 34.07 69.69 11.98
CA PRO A 53 33.21 68.52 11.98
C PRO A 53 33.85 67.39 11.17
N LYS A 54 33.95 66.21 11.79
CA LYS A 54 34.44 64.98 11.18
C LYS A 54 33.65 64.72 9.90
N VAL A 55 34.37 64.76 8.79
CA VAL A 55 34.00 64.42 7.42
C VAL A 55 32.93 63.32 7.41
N GLN A 56 31.69 63.72 7.14
CA GLN A 56 30.65 62.80 6.71
C GLN A 56 31.19 62.05 5.49
N ARG A 57 31.28 60.72 5.60
CA ARG A 57 31.64 59.86 4.48
C ARG A 57 30.76 60.22 3.29
N ARG A 58 31.37 60.70 2.21
CA ARG A 58 30.70 61.00 0.93
C ARG A 58 29.86 59.76 0.53
N PRO A 59 28.53 59.90 0.38
CA PRO A 59 27.73 58.86 -0.26
C PRO A 59 28.25 58.65 -1.69
N LEU A 60 28.41 57.40 -2.10
CA LEU A 60 28.70 57.07 -3.50
C LEU A 60 27.60 57.69 -4.40
N PRO A 61 27.98 58.26 -5.57
CA PRO A 61 27.01 58.92 -6.44
C PRO A 61 25.92 57.93 -6.91
N PRO A 62 24.67 58.40 -7.10
CA PRO A 62 23.56 57.56 -7.52
C PRO A 62 23.87 56.93 -8.89
N GLY A 63 23.90 55.60 -8.97
CA GLY A 63 24.12 54.87 -10.23
C GLY A 63 25.18 53.77 -10.18
N THR A 64 25.98 53.66 -9.12
CA THR A 64 26.91 52.54 -8.94
C THR A 64 26.17 51.31 -8.42
N ARG A 65 25.63 50.49 -9.34
CA ARG A 65 25.07 49.16 -9.01
C ARG A 65 26.21 48.17 -8.74
N LEU A 66 26.14 47.49 -7.60
CA LEU A 66 26.96 46.32 -7.29
C LEU A 66 26.72 45.23 -8.35
N PRO A 67 27.76 44.52 -8.81
CA PRO A 67 27.62 43.49 -9.83
C PRO A 67 26.71 42.37 -9.34
N ASN A 68 25.65 42.10 -10.09
CA ASN A 68 24.77 40.96 -9.87
C ASN A 68 25.58 39.66 -9.99
N PRO A 69 25.34 38.68 -9.10
CA PRO A 69 25.96 37.37 -9.23
C PRO A 69 25.55 36.73 -10.55
N VAL A 70 26.57 36.27 -11.27
CA VAL A 70 26.52 35.57 -12.54
C VAL A 70 25.51 34.43 -12.48
N ALA A 71 24.54 34.47 -13.38
CA ALA A 71 23.57 33.41 -13.58
C ALA A 71 24.29 32.15 -14.06
N VAL A 72 24.24 31.09 -13.25
CA VAL A 72 24.71 29.76 -13.63
C VAL A 72 23.76 29.21 -14.72
N PRO A 73 24.27 28.83 -15.91
CA PRO A 73 23.43 28.26 -16.96
C PRO A 73 22.94 26.87 -16.52
N GLY A 74 21.63 26.63 -16.59
CA GLY A 74 21.10 25.26 -16.54
C GLY A 74 19.87 25.00 -15.67
N GLN A 75 19.46 25.90 -14.78
CA GLN A 75 18.24 25.67 -13.97
C GLN A 75 17.00 26.35 -14.57
N LYS A 76 16.55 25.84 -15.72
CA LYS A 76 15.14 25.93 -16.11
C LYS A 76 14.37 24.86 -15.33
N ILE A 77 14.01 25.14 -14.07
CA ILE A 77 13.00 24.31 -13.39
C ILE A 77 11.64 24.89 -13.74
N THR A 78 11.18 24.52 -14.93
CA THR A 78 9.78 24.56 -15.31
C THR A 78 8.99 23.75 -14.28
N ARG A 79 8.21 24.45 -13.45
CA ARG A 79 7.16 23.86 -12.64
C ARG A 79 6.06 23.36 -13.59
N SER A 80 6.29 22.21 -14.21
CA SER A 80 5.23 21.46 -14.88
C SER A 80 4.29 20.92 -13.82
N ALA A 81 3.10 21.52 -13.79
CA ALA A 81 1.93 20.95 -13.16
C ALA A 81 1.61 19.61 -13.83
N VAL A 82 2.00 18.51 -13.19
CA VAL A 82 1.55 17.15 -13.54
C VAL A 82 0.85 16.57 -12.32
N GLY A 83 -0.24 17.24 -11.93
CA GLY A 83 -1.27 16.64 -11.10
C GLY A 83 -2.25 15.93 -12.01
N GLY A 84 -1.86 14.76 -12.53
CA GLY A 84 -2.71 13.86 -13.30
C GLY A 84 -3.83 13.32 -12.41
N GLY A 85 -4.90 14.10 -12.28
CA GLY A 85 -6.16 13.65 -11.71
C GLY A 85 -6.68 12.52 -12.57
N LYS A 86 -6.62 11.30 -12.02
CA LYS A 86 -7.24 10.11 -12.60
C LYS A 86 -8.70 10.43 -12.91
N ALA A 87 -9.08 10.35 -14.19
CA ALA A 87 -10.45 10.53 -14.61
C ALA A 87 -11.36 9.55 -13.83
N PRO A 88 -12.47 10.02 -13.23
CA PRO A 88 -13.33 9.18 -12.43
C PRO A 88 -13.94 8.07 -13.31
N PRO A 89 -14.13 6.85 -12.77
CA PRO A 89 -14.60 5.70 -13.54
C PRO A 89 -15.95 6.02 -14.17
N ARG A 90 -16.03 5.88 -15.51
CA ARG A 90 -17.29 5.97 -16.25
C ARG A 90 -18.29 5.00 -15.61
N ALA A 91 -19.34 5.57 -15.03
CA ALA A 91 -20.49 4.84 -14.54
C ALA A 91 -21.00 3.92 -15.66
N ARG A 92 -20.82 2.60 -15.50
CA ARG A 92 -21.50 1.62 -16.32
C ARG A 92 -22.98 1.81 -16.07
N LYS A 93 -23.72 2.21 -17.11
CA LYS A 93 -25.18 2.25 -17.10
C LYS A 93 -25.65 0.84 -16.75
N TYR A 94 -26.20 0.70 -15.54
CA TYR A 94 -27.00 -0.45 -15.16
C TYR A 94 -28.28 -0.35 -15.99
N ASP A 95 -28.34 -1.11 -17.09
CA ASP A 95 -29.61 -1.41 -17.73
C ASP A 95 -30.36 -2.38 -16.82
N GLY A 96 -31.01 -1.79 -15.82
CA GLY A 96 -32.13 -2.39 -15.16
C GLY A 96 -33.27 -2.57 -16.16
N ALA A 97 -33.85 -3.77 -16.11
CA ALA A 97 -35.14 -4.18 -16.65
C ALA A 97 -35.21 -4.49 -18.16
N LYS A 98 -35.53 -5.75 -18.49
CA LYS A 98 -36.90 -6.15 -18.90
C LYS A 98 -36.95 -7.63 -19.31
N ALA A 99 -38.04 -8.28 -18.89
CA ALA A 99 -38.39 -9.65 -19.20
C ALA A 99 -38.53 -9.87 -20.71
N THR A 100 -37.89 -10.93 -21.21
CA THR A 100 -37.91 -11.37 -22.59
C THR A 100 -39.14 -12.25 -22.84
N PHE A 101 -40.16 -11.70 -23.49
CA PHE A 101 -40.87 -12.41 -24.55
C PHE A 101 -40.67 -11.61 -25.83
N PHE A 102 -40.37 -12.31 -26.92
CA PHE A 102 -39.92 -11.79 -28.21
C PHE A 102 -40.43 -10.39 -28.59
N HIS A 103 -39.55 -9.39 -28.50
CA HIS A 103 -39.65 -8.18 -29.30
C HIS A 103 -38.40 -8.09 -30.17
N ILE A 104 -38.57 -8.45 -31.44
CA ILE A 104 -37.60 -8.12 -32.47
C ILE A 104 -37.52 -6.61 -32.52
N LYS A 105 -36.33 -6.10 -32.18
CA LYS A 105 -35.99 -4.68 -32.11
C LYS A 105 -36.41 -3.97 -33.41
N GLY A 106 -37.34 -3.02 -33.29
CA GLY A 106 -37.32 -1.82 -34.13
C GLY A 106 -38.45 -1.60 -35.14
N GLN A 107 -39.57 -2.34 -35.12
CA GLN A 107 -40.75 -1.93 -35.90
C GLN A 107 -42.02 -1.85 -35.04
N SER A 108 -42.81 -0.79 -35.30
CA SER A 108 -44.05 -0.48 -34.62
C SER A 108 -45.14 -1.53 -34.89
N TRP A 109 -45.83 -1.92 -33.82
CA TRP A 109 -46.82 -3.00 -33.72
C TRP A 109 -48.05 -2.85 -34.62
N GLU A 110 -48.31 -1.65 -35.16
CA GLU A 110 -49.48 -1.38 -36.02
C GLU A 110 -49.26 -1.73 -37.50
N SER A 111 -48.03 -2.07 -37.92
CA SER A 111 -47.71 -2.26 -39.35
C SER A 111 -47.80 -3.69 -39.88
N LYS A 112 -48.16 -4.68 -39.05
CA LYS A 112 -48.50 -6.03 -39.54
C LYS A 112 -49.96 -6.30 -39.24
N GLY A 113 -50.79 -5.99 -40.24
CA GLY A 113 -52.15 -6.49 -40.31
C GLY A 113 -52.17 -7.97 -40.00
N TYR A 114 -53.15 -8.36 -39.18
CA TYR A 114 -53.48 -9.72 -38.77
C TYR A 114 -53.10 -10.73 -39.85
N ALA A 115 -51.98 -11.44 -39.62
CA ALA A 115 -51.70 -12.64 -40.38
C ALA A 115 -52.69 -13.68 -39.89
N GLU A 116 -53.80 -13.84 -40.61
CA GLU A 116 -54.68 -14.98 -40.47
C GLU A 116 -53.79 -16.23 -40.58
N LEU A 117 -53.64 -16.97 -39.47
CA LEU A 117 -52.90 -18.23 -39.49
C LEU A 117 -53.58 -19.16 -40.49
N SER A 118 -52.79 -19.70 -41.42
CA SER A 118 -53.33 -20.62 -42.41
C SER A 118 -53.88 -21.87 -41.72
N GLN A 119 -54.93 -22.46 -42.27
CA GLN A 119 -55.56 -23.68 -41.75
C GLN A 119 -54.53 -24.76 -41.37
N CYS A 120 -53.47 -24.89 -42.19
CA CYS A 120 -52.38 -25.84 -42.00
C CYS A 120 -51.54 -25.59 -40.72
N GLU A 121 -51.34 -24.34 -40.32
CA GLU A 121 -50.60 -23.99 -39.10
C GLU A 121 -51.44 -24.24 -37.85
N LEU A 122 -52.75 -23.97 -37.95
CA LEU A 122 -53.74 -24.33 -36.94
C LEU A 122 -53.81 -25.84 -36.74
N ASP A 123 -53.81 -26.62 -37.82
CA ASP A 123 -53.82 -28.08 -37.78
C ASP A 123 -52.52 -28.66 -37.19
N ARG A 124 -51.35 -28.09 -37.52
CA ARG A 124 -50.07 -28.47 -36.88
C ARG A 124 -50.08 -28.20 -35.38
N MET A 125 -50.59 -27.05 -34.96
CA MET A 125 -50.68 -26.70 -33.54
C MET A 125 -51.65 -27.64 -32.81
N ARG A 126 -52.79 -27.97 -33.42
CA ARG A 126 -53.73 -28.97 -32.90
C ARG A 126 -53.10 -30.36 -32.79
N ALA A 127 -52.33 -30.80 -33.79
CA ALA A 127 -51.63 -32.09 -33.77
C ALA A 127 -50.53 -32.17 -32.71
N SER A 128 -49.88 -31.03 -32.39
CA SER A 128 -48.85 -30.96 -31.35
C SER A 128 -49.40 -30.86 -29.92
N ARG A 129 -50.71 -30.58 -29.76
CA ARG A 129 -51.35 -30.50 -28.45
C ARG A 129 -51.42 -31.92 -27.84
N PRO A 130 -50.92 -32.14 -26.61
CA PRO A 130 -51.10 -33.41 -25.91
C PRO A 130 -52.60 -33.74 -25.81
N ARG A 131 -53.00 -34.91 -26.33
CA ARG A 131 -54.39 -35.39 -26.29
C ARG A 131 -54.94 -35.35 -24.87
N THR A 132 -56.12 -34.75 -24.69
CA THR A 132 -56.78 -34.65 -23.38
C THR A 132 -57.19 -36.04 -22.89
N THR A 133 -57.37 -36.19 -21.58
CA THR A 133 -57.81 -37.47 -20.97
C THR A 133 -59.15 -37.94 -21.53
N GLU A 134 -60.02 -37.02 -21.94
CA GLU A 134 -61.30 -37.31 -22.59
C GLU A 134 -61.11 -37.88 -24.01
N GLU A 135 -60.18 -37.36 -24.81
CA GLU A 135 -59.87 -37.88 -26.15
C GLU A 135 -59.27 -39.29 -26.09
N ARG A 136 -58.40 -39.57 -25.11
CA ARG A 136 -57.84 -40.93 -24.92
C ARG A 136 -58.91 -41.95 -24.54
N ARG A 137 -59.90 -41.53 -23.74
CA ARG A 137 -61.05 -42.39 -23.39
C ARG A 137 -61.93 -42.63 -24.61
N ALA A 138 -62.28 -41.58 -25.35
CA ALA A 138 -63.07 -41.72 -26.57
C ALA A 138 -62.41 -42.61 -27.64
N GLU A 139 -61.08 -42.59 -27.76
CA GLU A 139 -60.36 -43.49 -28.67
C GLU A 139 -60.33 -44.94 -28.17
N GLN A 140 -60.20 -45.17 -26.86
CA GLN A 140 -60.35 -46.51 -26.30
C GLN A 140 -61.77 -47.05 -26.50
N ASP A 141 -62.80 -46.22 -26.29
CA ASP A 141 -64.19 -46.59 -26.48
C ASP A 141 -64.48 -46.93 -27.95
N ARG A 142 -63.99 -46.13 -28.90
CA ARG A 142 -64.09 -46.45 -30.34
C ARG A 142 -63.42 -47.77 -30.71
N ARG A 143 -62.23 -48.06 -30.18
CA ARG A 143 -61.54 -49.33 -30.43
C ARG A 143 -62.31 -50.52 -29.86
N MET A 144 -62.95 -50.34 -28.71
CA MET A 144 -63.81 -51.37 -28.11
C MET A 144 -65.09 -51.59 -28.94
N GLU A 145 -65.72 -50.52 -29.44
CA GLU A 145 -66.89 -50.60 -30.33
C GLU A 145 -66.54 -51.26 -31.67
N GLU A 146 -65.41 -50.92 -32.29
CA GLU A 146 -64.91 -51.55 -33.51
C GLU A 146 -64.64 -53.05 -33.30
N GLN A 147 -64.02 -53.42 -32.17
CA GLN A 147 -63.81 -54.83 -31.82
C GLN A 147 -65.15 -55.58 -31.64
N GLN A 148 -66.12 -54.97 -30.95
CA GLN A 148 -67.44 -55.57 -30.78
C GLN A 148 -68.17 -55.75 -32.11
N TYR A 149 -68.12 -54.75 -32.99
CA TYR A 149 -68.70 -54.83 -34.34
C TYR A 149 -68.09 -55.98 -35.15
N HIS A 150 -66.76 -56.10 -35.15
CA HIS A 150 -66.07 -57.20 -35.85
C HIS A 150 -66.40 -58.58 -35.26
N THR A 151 -66.52 -58.70 -33.93
CA THR A 151 -66.94 -59.97 -33.33
C THR A 151 -68.37 -60.34 -33.69
N ALA A 152 -69.30 -59.39 -33.69
CA ALA A 152 -70.69 -59.63 -34.06
C ALA A 152 -70.85 -59.95 -35.56
N GLU A 153 -70.06 -59.31 -36.43
CA GLU A 153 -70.02 -59.64 -37.86
C GLU A 153 -69.45 -61.05 -38.11
N ALA A 154 -68.39 -61.44 -37.40
CA ALA A 154 -67.83 -62.79 -37.47
C ALA A 154 -68.82 -63.85 -36.98
N GLU A 155 -69.60 -63.58 -35.93
CA GLU A 155 -70.65 -64.48 -35.44
C GLU A 155 -71.82 -64.59 -36.42
N ARG A 156 -72.27 -63.47 -37.02
CA ARG A 156 -73.30 -63.51 -38.08
C ARG A 156 -72.85 -64.33 -39.28
N MET A 157 -71.61 -64.19 -39.72
CA MET A 157 -71.06 -64.98 -40.82
C MET A 157 -70.96 -66.46 -40.47
N ARG A 158 -70.52 -66.81 -39.24
CA ARG A 158 -70.50 -68.20 -38.77
C ARG A 158 -71.89 -68.83 -38.77
N ASN A 159 -72.90 -68.11 -38.26
CA ASN A 159 -74.27 -68.61 -38.22
C ASN A 159 -74.86 -68.76 -39.63
N TYR A 160 -74.60 -67.82 -40.55
CA TYR A 160 -75.05 -67.92 -41.94
C TYR A 160 -74.51 -69.17 -42.66
N PHE A 161 -73.22 -69.49 -42.49
CA PHE A 161 -72.65 -70.71 -43.06
C PHE A 161 -73.17 -71.98 -42.38
N HIS A 162 -73.40 -71.93 -41.05
CA HIS A 162 -74.03 -73.02 -40.33
C HIS A 162 -75.45 -73.33 -40.85
N ASP A 163 -76.27 -72.30 -41.07
CA ASP A 163 -77.64 -72.46 -41.59
C ASP A 163 -77.66 -73.02 -43.02
N ILE A 164 -76.71 -72.62 -43.87
CA ILE A 164 -76.56 -73.18 -45.23
C ILE A 164 -76.21 -74.67 -45.18
N ASP A 165 -75.25 -75.04 -44.33
CA ASP A 165 -74.82 -76.42 -44.18
C ASP A 165 -75.92 -77.29 -43.57
N GLU A 166 -76.72 -76.75 -42.64
CA GLU A 166 -77.86 -77.44 -42.05
C GLU A 166 -78.98 -77.66 -43.07
N GLN A 167 -79.30 -76.66 -43.91
CA GLN A 167 -80.24 -76.81 -45.02
C GLN A 167 -79.75 -77.80 -46.08
N ARG A 168 -78.44 -77.84 -46.35
CA ARG A 168 -77.85 -78.81 -47.30
C ARG A 168 -78.01 -80.24 -46.76
N ARG A 169 -77.72 -80.45 -45.47
CA ARG A 169 -77.91 -81.74 -44.80
C ARG A 169 -79.38 -82.15 -44.68
N GLU A 170 -80.30 -81.20 -44.55
CA GLU A 170 -81.73 -81.49 -44.53
C GLU A 170 -82.24 -81.93 -45.91
N LYS A 171 -81.81 -81.25 -46.99
CA LYS A 171 -82.10 -81.66 -48.37
C LYS A 171 -81.52 -83.01 -48.74
N GLU A 172 -80.30 -83.32 -48.31
CA GLU A 172 -79.70 -84.65 -48.52
C GLU A 172 -80.49 -85.73 -47.76
N ARG A 173 -80.96 -85.45 -46.54
CA ARG A 173 -81.82 -86.39 -45.79
C ARG A 173 -83.20 -86.56 -46.43
N GLU A 174 -83.77 -85.54 -47.06
CA GLU A 174 -85.02 -85.66 -47.81
C GLU A 174 -84.83 -86.42 -49.14
N ALA A 175 -83.73 -86.19 -49.86
CA ALA A 175 -83.40 -86.92 -51.08
C ALA A 175 -83.17 -88.41 -50.78
N GLN A 176 -82.45 -88.71 -49.71
CA GLN A 176 -82.17 -90.10 -49.31
C GLN A 176 -83.46 -90.83 -48.87
N LYS A 177 -84.41 -90.13 -48.24
CA LYS A 177 -85.75 -90.70 -47.98
C LYS A 177 -86.54 -90.98 -49.26
N ARG A 178 -86.44 -90.12 -50.29
CA ARG A 178 -87.09 -90.36 -51.59
C ARG A 178 -86.46 -91.53 -52.34
N ASP A 179 -85.14 -91.65 -52.31
CA ASP A 179 -84.43 -92.76 -52.94
C ASP A 179 -84.72 -94.09 -52.24
N ASP A 180 -84.92 -94.09 -50.92
CA ASP A 180 -85.37 -95.27 -50.17
C ASP A 180 -86.85 -95.63 -50.48
N ASP A 181 -87.71 -94.64 -50.76
CA ASP A 181 -89.12 -94.86 -51.13
C ASP A 181 -89.30 -95.32 -52.60
N GLU A 182 -88.38 -94.97 -53.52
CA GLU A 182 -88.46 -95.33 -54.96
C GLU A 182 -87.73 -96.65 -55.32
N ALA A 183 -87.00 -97.29 -54.40
CA ALA A 183 -86.23 -98.50 -54.68
C ALA A 183 -87.04 -99.82 -54.65
N ASP A 184 -88.37 -99.78 -54.44
CA ASP A 184 -89.24 -100.97 -54.29
C ASP A 184 -89.98 -101.43 -55.56
N GLU A 185 -89.66 -100.90 -56.75
CA GLU A 185 -90.27 -101.35 -58.02
C GLU A 185 -89.28 -102.02 -59.00
N ASP A 186 -89.52 -103.32 -59.20
CA ASP A 186 -89.34 -104.16 -60.39
C ASP A 186 -88.00 -104.24 -61.19
N VAL A 187 -87.68 -105.50 -61.53
CA VAL A 187 -86.92 -106.00 -62.71
C VAL A 187 -85.47 -106.53 -62.49
N ASN A 188 -85.36 -107.85 -62.78
CA ASN A 188 -84.23 -108.72 -63.20
C ASN A 188 -83.07 -109.05 -62.23
N GLU A 189 -83.05 -110.33 -61.81
CA GLU A 189 -82.11 -110.94 -60.85
C GLU A 189 -80.64 -110.94 -61.29
N ASP A 190 -80.35 -111.03 -62.59
CA ASP A 190 -78.96 -111.00 -63.08
C ASP A 190 -78.34 -109.59 -62.97
N ARG A 191 -79.13 -108.54 -63.23
CA ARG A 191 -78.71 -107.16 -62.96
C ARG A 191 -78.54 -106.91 -61.46
N ARG A 192 -79.36 -107.54 -60.61
CA ARG A 192 -79.17 -107.48 -59.15
C ARG A 192 -77.88 -108.17 -58.71
N ALA A 193 -77.47 -109.27 -59.34
CA ALA A 193 -76.21 -109.95 -58.99
C ALA A 193 -74.98 -109.15 -59.43
N GLU A 194 -74.99 -108.55 -60.63
CA GLU A 194 -73.95 -107.63 -61.08
C GLU A 194 -73.92 -106.33 -60.27
N ALA A 195 -75.08 -105.75 -59.98
CA ALA A 195 -75.21 -104.59 -59.10
C ALA A 195 -74.65 -104.91 -57.71
N LYS A 196 -74.94 -106.07 -57.12
CA LYS A 196 -74.34 -106.52 -55.85
C LYS A 196 -72.83 -106.66 -55.93
N ARG A 197 -72.28 -107.24 -57.00
CA ARG A 197 -70.82 -107.33 -57.19
C ARG A 197 -70.18 -105.96 -57.32
N LEU A 198 -70.76 -105.06 -58.10
CA LEU A 198 -70.33 -103.66 -58.21
C LEU A 198 -70.45 -102.94 -56.87
N GLN A 199 -71.51 -103.16 -56.11
CA GLN A 199 -71.72 -102.57 -54.79
C GLN A 199 -70.67 -103.05 -53.77
N VAL A 200 -70.28 -104.33 -53.81
CA VAL A 200 -69.18 -104.85 -52.98
C VAL A 200 -67.85 -104.22 -53.39
N LEU A 201 -67.59 -104.08 -54.70
CA LEU A 201 -66.38 -103.42 -55.20
C LEU A 201 -66.33 -101.93 -54.84
N HIS A 202 -67.45 -101.21 -54.97
CA HIS A 202 -67.59 -99.82 -54.54
C HIS A 202 -67.36 -99.70 -53.04
N ARG A 203 -68.00 -100.53 -52.20
CA ARG A 203 -67.74 -100.55 -50.75
C ARG A 203 -66.29 -100.82 -50.39
N ALA A 204 -65.61 -101.71 -51.12
CA ALA A 204 -64.18 -101.99 -50.89
C ALA A 204 -63.29 -100.80 -51.31
N LEU A 205 -63.63 -100.10 -52.39
CA LEU A 205 -62.95 -98.87 -52.81
C LEU A 205 -63.20 -97.73 -51.83
N ASP A 206 -64.45 -97.52 -51.42
CA ASP A 206 -64.84 -96.50 -50.43
C ASP A 206 -64.14 -96.75 -49.09
N ALA A 207 -64.08 -98.00 -48.61
CA ALA A 207 -63.34 -98.34 -47.41
C ALA A 207 -61.83 -98.03 -47.52
N LYS A 208 -61.23 -98.23 -48.71
CA LYS A 208 -59.84 -97.81 -48.96
C LYS A 208 -59.71 -96.29 -48.95
N TYR A 209 -60.61 -95.57 -49.62
CA TYR A 209 -60.63 -94.11 -49.62
C TYR A 209 -60.80 -93.53 -48.20
N GLU A 210 -61.70 -94.09 -47.40
CA GLU A 210 -61.88 -93.72 -45.99
C GLU A 210 -60.63 -93.98 -45.15
N SER A 211 -59.93 -95.09 -45.41
CA SER A 211 -58.67 -95.40 -44.73
C SER A 211 -57.56 -94.41 -45.12
N ASP A 212 -57.46 -94.05 -46.40
CA ASP A 212 -56.50 -93.07 -46.90
C ASP A 212 -56.79 -91.66 -46.36
N VAL A 213 -58.07 -91.27 -46.27
CA VAL A 213 -58.49 -90.00 -45.65
C VAL A 213 -58.11 -89.98 -44.18
N ARG A 214 -58.41 -91.05 -43.42
CA ARG A 214 -58.02 -91.17 -42.01
C ARG A 214 -56.52 -91.09 -41.80
N VAL A 215 -55.71 -91.73 -42.66
CA VAL A 215 -54.25 -91.63 -42.60
C VAL A 215 -53.80 -90.20 -42.92
N LYS A 216 -54.34 -89.55 -43.95
CA LYS A 216 -54.02 -88.15 -44.28
C LYS A 216 -54.37 -87.21 -43.15
N ASP A 217 -55.53 -87.36 -42.53
CA ASP A 217 -55.98 -86.53 -41.41
C ASP A 217 -55.13 -86.77 -40.16
N ALA A 218 -54.79 -88.02 -39.85
CA ALA A 218 -53.84 -88.35 -38.77
C ALA A 218 -52.46 -87.74 -39.05
N THR A 219 -51.98 -87.79 -40.30
CA THR A 219 -50.69 -87.20 -40.68
C THR A 219 -50.70 -85.68 -40.55
N ARG A 220 -51.80 -85.02 -40.95
CA ARG A 220 -52.03 -83.59 -40.74
C ARG A 220 -52.05 -83.23 -39.26
N ALA A 221 -52.84 -83.93 -38.46
CA ALA A 221 -52.93 -83.73 -37.01
C ALA A 221 -51.57 -83.91 -36.31
N ILE A 222 -50.79 -84.93 -36.69
CA ILE A 222 -49.43 -85.12 -36.17
C ILE A 222 -48.52 -83.97 -36.59
N SER A 223 -48.61 -83.49 -37.83
CA SER A 223 -47.79 -82.37 -38.31
C SER A 223 -48.14 -81.05 -37.60
N GLU A 224 -49.42 -80.78 -37.36
CA GLU A 224 -49.90 -79.62 -36.60
C GLU A 224 -49.49 -79.71 -35.13
N ALA A 225 -49.58 -80.89 -34.51
CA ALA A 225 -49.11 -81.15 -33.15
C ALA A 225 -47.58 -80.95 -33.02
N LYS A 226 -46.79 -81.38 -34.01
CA LYS A 226 -45.34 -81.14 -34.04
C LYS A 226 -45.03 -79.64 -34.14
N CYS A 227 -45.73 -78.91 -35.02
CA CYS A 227 -45.54 -77.47 -35.17
C CYS A 227 -45.95 -76.70 -33.89
N SER A 228 -47.08 -77.04 -33.26
CA SER A 228 -47.53 -76.39 -32.03
C SER A 228 -46.62 -76.72 -30.83
N ALA A 229 -46.13 -77.95 -30.73
CA ALA A 229 -45.13 -78.34 -29.72
C ALA A 229 -43.80 -77.59 -29.93
N MET A 230 -43.31 -77.50 -31.17
CA MET A 230 -42.08 -76.76 -31.49
C MET A 230 -42.24 -75.26 -31.19
N TRP A 231 -43.38 -74.67 -31.53
CA TRP A 231 -43.68 -73.27 -31.25
C TRP A 231 -43.75 -72.97 -29.75
N THR A 232 -44.45 -73.80 -28.99
CA THR A 232 -44.56 -73.65 -27.52
C THR A 232 -43.21 -73.83 -26.84
N ALA A 233 -42.38 -74.78 -27.31
CA ALA A 233 -41.00 -74.95 -26.86
C ALA A 233 -40.16 -73.69 -27.13
N GLN A 234 -40.19 -73.13 -28.35
CA GLN A 234 -39.47 -71.88 -28.69
C GLN A 234 -39.91 -70.68 -27.84
N ILE A 235 -41.22 -70.57 -27.54
CA ILE A 235 -41.71 -69.52 -26.64
C ILE A 235 -41.18 -69.71 -25.21
N GLN A 236 -41.17 -70.95 -24.71
CA GLN A 236 -40.64 -71.26 -23.37
C GLN A 236 -39.14 -70.99 -23.28
N GLU A 237 -38.36 -71.39 -24.30
CA GLU A 237 -36.93 -71.09 -24.41
C GLU A 237 -36.69 -69.57 -24.43
N ARG A 238 -37.44 -68.82 -25.23
CA ARG A 238 -37.29 -67.37 -25.28
C ARG A 238 -37.65 -66.70 -23.96
N LYS A 239 -38.70 -67.16 -23.28
CA LYS A 239 -39.06 -66.67 -21.93
C LYS A 239 -37.97 -66.99 -20.91
N LEU A 240 -37.36 -68.17 -20.99
CA LEU A 240 -36.24 -68.56 -20.12
C LEU A 240 -35.02 -67.68 -20.37
N LEU A 241 -34.63 -67.47 -21.63
CA LEU A 241 -33.50 -66.60 -21.99
C LEU A 241 -33.71 -65.15 -21.53
N ASN A 242 -34.93 -64.61 -21.70
CA ASN A 242 -35.24 -63.26 -21.23
C ASN A 242 -35.15 -63.15 -19.70
N ARG A 243 -35.58 -64.16 -18.95
CA ARG A 243 -35.44 -64.19 -17.48
C ARG A 243 -33.97 -64.18 -17.08
N ILE A 244 -33.16 -65.06 -17.68
CA ILE A 244 -31.71 -65.13 -17.42
C ILE A 244 -31.03 -63.78 -17.72
N GLN A 245 -31.43 -63.10 -18.80
CA GLN A 245 -30.90 -61.77 -19.14
C GLN A 245 -31.28 -60.71 -18.09
N LEU A 246 -32.55 -60.67 -17.66
CA LEU A 246 -33.01 -59.73 -16.64
C LEU A 246 -32.29 -59.97 -15.30
N ASP A 247 -32.17 -61.23 -14.87
CA ASP A 247 -31.47 -61.59 -13.65
C ASP A 247 -29.99 -61.16 -13.72
N HIS A 248 -29.34 -61.36 -14.87
CA HIS A 248 -27.96 -60.94 -15.09
C HIS A 248 -27.80 -59.40 -15.07
N ASP A 249 -28.70 -58.67 -15.70
CA ASP A 249 -28.68 -57.20 -15.72
C ASP A 249 -28.91 -56.63 -14.31
N GLU A 250 -29.79 -57.23 -13.51
CA GLU A 250 -30.01 -56.85 -12.11
C GLU A 250 -28.80 -57.15 -11.22
N GLU A 251 -28.14 -58.29 -11.42
CA GLU A 251 -26.87 -58.60 -10.74
C GLU A 251 -25.77 -57.61 -11.12
N MET A 252 -25.65 -57.27 -12.40
CA MET A 252 -24.66 -56.30 -12.88
C MET A 252 -24.97 -54.88 -12.37
N ALA A 253 -26.23 -54.49 -12.31
CA ALA A 253 -26.65 -53.22 -11.71
C ALA A 253 -26.33 -53.16 -10.20
N ARG A 254 -26.54 -54.26 -9.47
CA ARG A 254 -26.14 -54.39 -8.05
C ARG A 254 -24.64 -54.25 -7.89
N LYS A 255 -23.85 -55.05 -8.62
CA LYS A 255 -22.37 -54.97 -8.59
C LYS A 255 -21.84 -53.58 -8.95
N ASN A 256 -22.45 -52.91 -9.93
CA ASN A 256 -22.05 -51.55 -10.32
C ASN A 256 -22.39 -50.52 -9.23
N ARG A 257 -23.53 -50.64 -8.55
CA ARG A 257 -23.88 -49.78 -7.40
C ARG A 257 -22.91 -50.02 -6.24
N ASP A 258 -22.64 -51.27 -5.91
CA ASP A 258 -21.70 -51.62 -4.83
C ASP A 258 -20.29 -51.11 -5.13
N TYR A 259 -19.83 -51.28 -6.37
CA TYR A 259 -18.54 -50.75 -6.82
C TYR A 259 -18.50 -49.22 -6.78
N ASN A 260 -19.55 -48.53 -7.23
CA ASN A 260 -19.62 -47.06 -7.15
C ASN A 260 -19.65 -46.57 -5.71
N ASN A 261 -20.42 -47.21 -4.84
CA ASN A 261 -20.49 -46.88 -3.42
C ASN A 261 -19.14 -47.12 -2.72
N ALA A 262 -18.44 -48.20 -3.07
CA ALA A 262 -17.11 -48.49 -2.51
C ALA A 262 -16.04 -47.51 -3.01
N LYS A 263 -16.10 -47.10 -4.29
CA LYS A 263 -15.10 -46.23 -4.90
C LYS A 263 -15.30 -44.75 -4.58
N TRP A 264 -16.55 -44.28 -4.62
CA TRP A 264 -16.89 -42.87 -4.52
C TRP A 264 -17.58 -42.51 -3.20
N GLY A 265 -17.84 -43.49 -2.33
CA GLY A 265 -18.71 -43.32 -1.18
C GLY A 265 -20.20 -43.32 -1.57
N THR A 266 -21.06 -43.44 -0.57
CA THR A 266 -22.50 -43.21 -0.79
C THR A 266 -22.76 -41.73 -1.04
N VAL A 267 -23.89 -41.40 -1.66
CA VAL A 267 -24.32 -40.00 -1.84
C VAL A 267 -24.32 -39.25 -0.50
N GLU A 268 -24.76 -39.90 0.57
CA GLU A 268 -24.76 -39.34 1.93
C GLU A 268 -23.34 -39.03 2.44
N GLN A 269 -22.34 -39.88 2.16
CA GLN A 269 -20.96 -39.62 2.55
C GLN A 269 -20.37 -38.45 1.77
N GLN A 270 -20.71 -38.31 0.48
CA GLN A 270 -20.29 -37.17 -0.33
C GLN A 270 -20.92 -35.88 0.18
N ASP A 271 -22.21 -35.90 0.50
CA ASP A 271 -22.93 -34.76 1.07
C ASP A 271 -22.34 -34.36 2.43
N GLN A 272 -22.06 -35.32 3.31
CA GLN A 272 -21.37 -35.06 4.59
C GLN A 272 -19.97 -34.46 4.39
N ALA A 273 -19.17 -35.01 3.48
CA ALA A 273 -17.85 -34.49 3.17
C ALA A 273 -17.91 -33.10 2.52
N GLU A 274 -18.96 -32.78 1.77
CA GLU A 274 -19.19 -31.45 1.23
C GLU A 274 -19.64 -30.46 2.32
N GLU A 275 -20.53 -30.87 3.22
CA GLU A 275 -20.94 -30.08 4.38
C GLU A 275 -19.75 -29.77 5.30
N GLU A 276 -18.90 -30.73 5.58
CA GLU A 276 -17.68 -30.54 6.36
C GLU A 276 -16.73 -29.56 5.67
N ARG A 277 -16.52 -29.70 4.35
CA ARG A 277 -15.73 -28.74 3.55
C ARG A 277 -16.31 -27.33 3.62
N ARG A 278 -17.64 -27.18 3.52
CA ARG A 278 -18.32 -25.89 3.67
C ARG A 278 -18.17 -25.31 5.09
N ARG A 279 -18.24 -26.15 6.14
CA ARG A 279 -18.00 -25.73 7.53
C ARG A 279 -16.56 -25.29 7.76
N GLN A 280 -15.58 -26.04 7.28
CA GLN A 280 -14.16 -25.70 7.36
C GLN A 280 -13.86 -24.39 6.62
N PHE A 281 -14.38 -24.24 5.40
CA PHE A 281 -14.26 -22.99 4.65
C PHE A 281 -14.90 -21.82 5.40
N GLY A 282 -16.10 -22.00 5.95
CA GLY A 282 -16.77 -20.99 6.77
C GLY A 282 -15.98 -20.60 8.03
N ASN A 283 -15.35 -21.57 8.70
CA ASN A 283 -14.46 -21.34 9.84
C ASN A 283 -13.21 -20.55 9.42
N ALA A 284 -12.54 -20.96 8.35
CA ALA A 284 -11.36 -20.27 7.84
C ALA A 284 -11.66 -18.82 7.44
N VAL A 285 -12.80 -18.56 6.81
CA VAL A 285 -13.24 -17.20 6.47
C VAL A 285 -13.51 -16.38 7.75
N ARG A 286 -14.16 -16.96 8.77
CA ARG A 286 -14.35 -16.30 10.07
C ARG A 286 -13.02 -15.96 10.73
N GLU A 287 -12.09 -16.90 10.77
CA GLU A 287 -10.74 -16.69 11.32
C GLU A 287 -10.02 -15.54 10.59
N GLN A 288 -10.02 -15.55 9.25
CA GLN A 288 -9.44 -14.47 8.45
C GLN A 288 -10.06 -13.10 8.74
N ILE A 289 -11.38 -13.03 8.92
CA ILE A 289 -12.07 -11.79 9.30
C ILE A 289 -11.61 -11.33 10.68
N THR A 290 -11.60 -12.23 11.68
CA THR A 290 -11.18 -11.90 13.04
C THR A 290 -9.71 -11.46 13.11
N ASP A 291 -8.83 -12.09 12.34
CA ASP A 291 -7.41 -11.72 12.31
C ASP A 291 -7.19 -10.38 11.62
N ARG A 292 -7.93 -10.11 10.54
CA ARG A 292 -7.92 -8.80 9.89
C ARG A 292 -8.46 -7.70 10.82
N GLU A 293 -9.47 -7.99 11.63
CA GLU A 293 -9.97 -7.08 12.66
C GLU A 293 -8.93 -6.83 13.76
N LYS A 294 -8.31 -7.88 14.31
CA LYS A 294 -7.21 -7.76 15.28
C LYS A 294 -6.06 -6.91 14.73
N LEU A 295 -5.65 -7.14 13.48
CA LEU A 295 -4.60 -6.35 12.82
C LEU A 295 -5.00 -4.87 12.69
N ARG A 296 -6.27 -4.58 12.38
CA ARG A 296 -6.78 -3.20 12.34
C ARG A 296 -6.76 -2.55 13.71
N PHE A 297 -7.19 -3.26 14.77
CA PHE A 297 -7.13 -2.76 16.13
C PHE A 297 -5.68 -2.48 16.58
N LEU A 298 -4.76 -3.42 16.35
CA LEU A 298 -3.33 -3.24 16.66
C LEU A 298 -2.72 -2.06 15.88
N ALA A 299 -3.08 -1.87 14.61
CA ALA A 299 -2.62 -0.73 13.83
C ALA A 299 -3.17 0.61 14.37
N GLN A 300 -4.44 0.64 14.77
CA GLN A 300 -5.04 1.82 15.40
C GLN A 300 -4.41 2.13 16.77
N ASP A 301 -4.10 1.12 17.57
CA ASP A 301 -3.45 1.32 18.87
C ASP A 301 -2.01 1.79 18.72
N ARG A 302 -1.25 1.25 17.76
CA ARG A 302 0.07 1.78 17.40
C ARG A 302 0.00 3.25 17.00
N LEU A 303 -0.94 3.61 16.12
CA LEU A 303 -1.13 5.00 15.71
C LEU A 303 -1.49 5.92 16.89
N ARG A 304 -2.30 5.44 17.85
CA ARG A 304 -2.63 6.19 19.07
C ARG A 304 -1.43 6.38 19.98
N LEU A 305 -0.59 5.36 20.13
CA LEU A 305 0.65 5.43 20.91
C LEU A 305 1.64 6.40 20.26
N GLU A 306 1.91 6.24 18.95
CA GLU A 306 2.76 7.16 18.19
C GLU A 306 2.27 8.62 18.28
N ALA A 307 0.96 8.85 18.20
CA ALA A 307 0.38 10.18 18.37
C ALA A 307 0.49 10.73 19.81
N ARG A 308 0.55 9.87 20.83
CA ARG A 308 0.83 10.29 22.21
C ARG A 308 2.30 10.64 22.38
N ASP A 309 3.20 9.81 21.86
CA ASP A 309 4.65 10.03 21.92
C ASP A 309 5.05 11.30 21.18
N LEU A 310 4.49 11.55 19.99
CA LEU A 310 4.70 12.78 19.24
C LEU A 310 4.21 14.02 20.01
N ARG A 311 3.07 13.93 20.70
CA ARG A 311 2.57 15.03 21.54
C ARG A 311 3.50 15.29 22.72
N ALA A 312 3.95 14.24 23.41
CA ALA A 312 4.90 14.35 24.50
C ALA A 312 6.22 14.99 24.03
N ALA A 313 6.78 14.53 22.90
CA ALA A 313 8.00 15.09 22.32
C ALA A 313 7.85 16.56 21.91
N VAL A 314 6.70 16.94 21.33
CA VAL A 314 6.41 18.35 20.99
C VAL A 314 6.30 19.22 22.23
N ASP A 315 5.68 18.72 23.30
CA ASP A 315 5.54 19.45 24.55
C ASP A 315 6.87 19.60 25.29
N GLU A 316 7.73 18.58 25.27
CA GLU A 316 9.12 18.68 25.76
C GLU A 316 9.94 19.68 24.96
N TYR A 317 9.84 19.66 23.63
CA TYR A 317 10.51 20.62 22.76
C TYR A 317 10.07 22.06 23.06
N LYS A 318 8.75 22.29 23.25
CA LYS A 318 8.23 23.61 23.65
C LYS A 318 8.76 24.06 25.01
N LYS A 319 8.84 23.17 25.99
CA LYS A 319 9.43 23.48 27.31
C LYS A 319 10.90 23.85 27.20
N ALA A 320 11.66 23.14 26.37
CA ALA A 320 13.08 23.44 26.11
C ALA A 320 13.27 24.80 25.40
N GLU A 321 12.47 25.10 24.38
CA GLU A 321 12.48 26.40 23.69
C GLU A 321 12.14 27.56 24.63
N LEU A 322 11.15 27.39 25.52
CA LEU A 322 10.81 28.39 26.54
C LEU A 322 11.97 28.59 27.53
N ALA A 323 12.58 27.52 28.02
CA ALA A 323 13.73 27.59 28.92
C ALA A 323 14.94 28.27 28.26
N GLU A 324 15.23 27.95 26.99
CA GLU A 324 16.25 28.62 26.18
C GLU A 324 15.95 30.13 26.00
N GLY A 325 14.68 30.46 25.73
CA GLY A 325 14.20 31.84 25.64
C GLY A 325 14.40 32.62 26.94
N GLU A 326 14.04 32.04 28.08
CA GLU A 326 14.24 32.61 29.41
C GLU A 326 15.72 32.78 29.75
N MET A 327 16.56 31.78 29.47
CA MET A 327 18.01 31.85 29.70
C MET A 327 18.67 32.94 28.85
N LYS A 328 18.27 33.08 27.58
CA LYS A 328 18.72 34.18 26.71
C LYS A 328 18.26 35.54 27.24
N SER A 329 17.01 35.65 27.72
CA SER A 329 16.49 36.88 28.33
C SER A 329 17.27 37.26 29.59
N ARG A 330 17.49 36.31 30.51
CA ARG A 330 18.30 36.50 31.73
C ARG A 330 19.74 36.92 31.41
N ARG A 331 20.40 36.29 30.43
CA ARG A 331 21.74 36.69 29.97
C ARG A 331 21.77 38.13 29.43
N LYS A 332 20.76 38.50 28.63
CA LYS A 332 20.64 39.89 28.12
C LYS A 332 20.43 40.89 29.24
N LEU A 333 19.60 40.57 30.24
CA LEU A 333 19.39 41.42 31.42
C LEU A 333 20.67 41.56 32.25
N ALA A 334 21.36 40.45 32.55
CA ALA A 334 22.64 40.48 33.25
C ALA A 334 23.69 41.34 32.51
N TYR A 335 23.79 41.20 31.19
CA TYR A 335 24.69 42.02 30.38
C TYR A 335 24.29 43.50 30.39
N ARG A 336 22.99 43.82 30.36
CA ARG A 336 22.51 45.20 30.51
C ARG A 336 22.85 45.77 31.90
N ASP A 337 22.73 44.97 32.95
CA ASP A 337 23.07 45.39 34.31
C ASP A 337 24.58 45.63 34.46
N GLU A 338 25.42 44.79 33.86
CA GLU A 338 26.87 44.99 33.79
C GLU A 338 27.21 46.28 33.03
N LEU A 339 26.63 46.49 31.84
CA LEU A 339 26.83 47.74 31.10
C LEU A 339 26.37 48.97 31.87
N ASN A 340 25.24 48.88 32.60
CA ASN A 340 24.76 49.96 33.45
C ASN A 340 25.72 50.23 34.62
N LYS A 341 26.31 49.19 35.23
CA LYS A 341 27.36 49.34 36.24
C LYS A 341 28.59 50.04 35.67
N TYR A 342 29.06 49.62 34.50
CA TYR A 342 30.19 50.29 33.82
C TYR A 342 29.88 51.73 33.47
N THR A 343 28.66 52.01 33.02
CA THR A 343 28.21 53.38 32.69
C THR A 343 28.20 54.25 33.95
N LYS A 344 27.67 53.73 35.07
CA LYS A 344 27.69 54.44 36.37
C LYS A 344 29.12 54.68 36.87
N LEU A 345 30.00 53.68 36.78
CA LEU A 345 31.42 53.82 37.13
C LEU A 345 32.11 54.88 36.26
N HIS A 346 31.85 54.87 34.95
CA HIS A 346 32.39 55.85 34.03
C HIS A 346 31.88 57.27 34.36
N ARG A 347 30.58 57.44 34.63
CA ARG A 347 30.02 58.72 35.08
C ARG A 347 30.64 59.21 36.39
N ASN A 348 30.80 58.33 37.38
CA ASN A 348 31.46 58.66 38.63
C ASN A 348 32.93 59.03 38.43
N PHE A 349 33.63 58.34 37.54
CA PHE A 349 35.02 58.65 37.18
C PHE A 349 35.13 60.02 36.50
N VAL A 350 34.27 60.30 35.51
CA VAL A 350 34.20 61.61 34.85
C VAL A 350 33.89 62.71 35.87
N ARG A 351 32.95 62.49 36.79
CA ARG A 351 32.65 63.44 37.86
C ARG A 351 33.86 63.67 38.78
N MET A 352 34.54 62.62 39.23
CA MET A 352 35.76 62.76 40.03
C MET A 352 36.84 63.52 39.28
N MET A 353 37.02 63.26 37.98
CA MET A 353 37.98 63.98 37.14
C MET A 353 37.61 65.47 37.03
N CYS A 354 36.35 65.82 36.71
CA CYS A 354 35.93 67.24 36.67
C CYS A 354 36.10 67.91 38.07
N GLU A 355 35.80 67.22 39.18
CA GLU A 355 36.03 67.76 40.53
C GLU A 355 37.53 67.93 40.86
N GLN A 356 38.37 67.01 40.39
CA GLN A 356 39.83 67.11 40.56
C GLN A 356 40.38 68.28 39.75
N ASP A 357 39.97 68.42 38.49
CA ASP A 357 40.33 69.55 37.63
C ASP A 357 39.91 70.88 38.27
N GLN A 358 38.70 70.98 38.84
CA GLN A 358 38.26 72.16 39.59
C GLN A 358 39.12 72.45 40.83
N ARG A 359 39.51 71.42 41.60
CA ARG A 359 40.40 71.60 42.76
C ARG A 359 41.79 72.05 42.34
N ASP A 360 42.29 71.56 41.21
CA ASP A 360 43.60 71.91 40.69
C ASP A 360 43.60 73.31 40.06
N GLU A 361 42.53 73.70 39.37
CA GLU A 361 42.29 75.08 38.92
C GLU A 361 42.21 76.06 40.09
N ASN A 362 41.47 75.73 41.14
CA ASN A 362 41.38 76.56 42.35
C ASN A 362 42.74 76.69 43.05
N ARG A 363 43.48 75.58 43.20
CA ARG A 363 44.85 75.62 43.74
C ARG A 363 45.78 76.48 42.89
N ALA A 364 45.71 76.37 41.57
CA ALA A 364 46.49 77.20 40.66
C ALA A 364 46.12 78.68 40.78
N TYR A 365 44.83 78.99 40.92
CA TYR A 365 44.33 80.36 41.13
C TYR A 365 44.77 80.95 42.47
N GLU A 366 44.64 80.18 43.57
CA GLU A 366 45.11 80.58 44.89
C GLU A 366 46.62 80.81 44.91
N TYR A 367 47.39 79.91 44.30
CA TYR A 367 48.83 80.08 44.14
C TYR A 367 49.17 81.35 43.35
N LEU A 368 48.44 81.64 42.27
CA LEU A 368 48.64 82.86 41.48
C LEU A 368 48.32 84.12 42.29
N LYS A 369 47.24 84.10 43.09
CA LYS A 369 46.84 85.19 43.99
C LYS A 369 47.88 85.42 45.09
N LEU A 370 48.36 84.36 45.74
CA LEU A 370 49.44 84.41 46.75
C LEU A 370 50.73 84.95 46.16
N LYS A 371 51.12 84.46 44.96
CA LYS A 371 52.30 84.95 44.24
C LYS A 371 52.17 86.43 43.90
N GLU A 372 50.99 86.89 43.48
CA GLU A 372 50.73 88.30 43.21
C GLU A 372 50.78 89.15 44.49
N GLN A 373 50.24 88.65 45.61
CA GLN A 373 50.33 89.29 46.92
C GLN A 373 51.77 89.38 47.42
N GLN A 374 52.55 88.29 47.31
CA GLN A 374 53.97 88.29 47.65
C GLN A 374 54.76 89.25 46.76
N LEU A 375 54.49 89.30 45.46
CA LEU A 375 55.11 90.27 44.55
C LEU A 375 54.71 91.71 44.88
N LYS A 376 53.49 91.95 45.39
CA LYS A 376 53.06 93.27 45.88
C LYS A 376 53.74 93.61 47.20
N GLN A 377 53.83 92.68 48.15
CA GLN A 377 54.53 92.86 49.43
C GLN A 377 56.01 93.08 49.21
N GLN A 378 56.68 92.28 48.38
CA GLN A 378 58.08 92.48 48.01
C GLN A 378 58.30 93.82 47.32
N ARG A 379 57.36 94.29 46.49
CA ARG A 379 57.43 95.65 45.92
C ARG A 379 57.29 96.71 47.01
N ALA A 380 56.31 96.59 47.90
CA ALA A 380 56.10 97.52 49.00
C ALA A 380 57.27 97.53 50.00
N GLU A 381 57.84 96.37 50.34
CA GLU A 381 59.02 96.23 51.18
C GLU A 381 60.25 96.80 50.47
N ARG A 382 60.46 96.54 49.18
CA ARG A 382 61.53 97.17 48.41
C ARG A 382 61.36 98.69 48.35
N GLU A 383 60.15 99.19 48.20
CA GLU A 383 59.85 100.62 48.22
C GLU A 383 60.07 101.22 49.62
N ALA A 384 59.69 100.52 50.68
CA ALA A 384 59.91 100.93 52.07
C ALA A 384 61.39 100.89 52.44
N ILE A 385 62.12 99.83 52.08
CA ILE A 385 63.57 99.72 52.26
C ILE A 385 64.26 100.78 51.41
N ALA A 386 63.85 101.03 50.17
CA ALA A 386 64.42 102.11 49.37
C ALA A 386 64.14 103.49 49.97
N ALA A 387 62.97 103.69 50.60
CA ALA A 387 62.64 104.93 51.30
C ALA A 387 63.44 105.08 52.61
N ASP A 388 63.62 104.01 53.37
CA ASP A 388 64.43 103.98 54.58
C ASP A 388 65.92 104.05 54.28
N GLU A 389 66.39 103.42 53.20
CA GLU A 389 67.74 103.57 52.69
C GLU A 389 67.95 104.98 52.17
N LYS A 390 66.97 105.61 51.51
CA LYS A 390 67.06 107.04 51.18
C LYS A 390 67.18 107.86 52.47
N ARG A 391 66.30 107.66 53.46
CA ARG A 391 66.40 108.36 54.75
C ARG A 391 67.73 108.10 55.46
N LYS A 392 68.20 106.86 55.49
CA LYS A 392 69.48 106.46 56.09
C LYS A 392 70.64 106.96 55.27
N ARG A 393 70.57 107.00 53.94
CA ARG A 393 71.58 107.65 53.09
C ARG A 393 71.52 109.15 53.29
N ASP A 394 70.38 109.77 53.53
CA ASP A 394 70.32 111.19 53.87
C ASP A 394 70.92 111.44 55.27
N VAL A 395 70.68 110.54 56.23
CA VAL A 395 71.24 110.58 57.58
C VAL A 395 72.72 110.18 57.60
N LEU A 396 73.16 109.18 56.85
CA LEU A 396 74.55 108.70 56.70
C LEU A 396 75.30 109.50 55.66
N PHE A 397 74.65 110.26 54.79
CA PHE A 397 75.29 111.37 54.12
C PHE A 397 75.45 112.46 55.16
N ALA A 398 74.46 112.77 55.99
CA ALA A 398 74.65 113.73 57.09
C ALA A 398 75.63 113.28 58.20
N VAL A 399 75.84 111.97 58.40
CA VAL A 399 76.68 111.36 59.44
C VAL A 399 77.98 110.83 58.85
N GLY A 400 78.00 110.31 57.63
CA GLY A 400 79.18 110.04 56.83
C GLY A 400 79.84 111.32 56.34
N GLN A 401 79.13 112.44 56.17
CA GLN A 401 79.78 113.75 56.13
C GLN A 401 80.45 114.10 57.48
N LYS A 402 80.07 113.43 58.58
CA LYS A 402 80.69 113.56 59.93
C LYS A 402 81.66 112.41 60.27
N ILE A 403 81.68 111.30 59.50
CA ILE A 403 82.40 110.04 59.77
C ILE A 403 83.31 109.63 58.59
N LEU A 404 83.17 110.23 57.39
CA LEU A 404 84.27 110.31 56.41
C LEU A 404 85.40 111.20 56.93
N ASP A 405 85.19 111.87 58.07
CA ASP A 405 86.25 112.35 58.96
C ASP A 405 86.90 111.22 59.80
N ALA A 406 86.39 109.99 59.79
CA ALA A 406 86.78 108.89 60.68
C ALA A 406 86.49 107.44 60.15
N LYS A 407 87.27 107.02 59.15
CA LYS A 407 87.93 105.69 59.03
C LYS A 407 87.16 104.45 58.50
N ASP A 408 87.65 104.01 57.34
CA ASP A 408 87.45 102.74 56.62
C ASP A 408 88.12 101.48 57.23
N ASN A 409 87.62 100.30 56.79
CA ASN A 409 88.30 99.00 56.58
C ASN A 409 88.45 97.93 57.70
N ARG A 410 87.37 97.46 58.35
CA ARG A 410 87.44 96.18 59.11
C ARG A 410 86.34 95.11 58.87
N GLU A 411 85.29 95.39 58.09
CA GLU A 411 84.11 94.49 58.00
C GLU A 411 84.11 93.49 56.83
N GLU A 412 85.03 93.60 55.87
CA GLU A 412 85.03 92.72 54.67
C GLU A 412 85.38 91.25 54.96
N MET A 413 86.17 90.97 56.00
CA MET A 413 86.63 89.60 56.28
C MET A 413 85.57 88.69 56.90
N HIS A 414 84.56 89.25 57.56
CA HIS A 414 83.52 88.45 58.22
C HIS A 414 82.48 87.88 57.24
N PHE A 415 82.28 88.56 56.10
CA PHE A 415 81.30 88.18 55.08
C PHE A 415 81.70 86.95 54.28
N LEU A 416 83.00 86.74 54.03
CA LEU A 416 83.49 85.63 53.22
C LEU A 416 83.31 84.26 53.91
N ALA A 417 83.43 84.19 55.25
CA ALA A 417 83.32 82.93 55.99
C ALA A 417 81.88 82.37 56.08
N GLU A 418 80.88 83.24 56.17
CA GLU A 418 79.46 82.85 56.20
C GLU A 418 79.00 82.26 54.85
N HIS A 419 79.47 82.85 53.75
CA HIS A 419 79.12 82.42 52.40
C HIS A 419 79.55 80.98 52.12
N GLU A 420 80.79 80.62 52.50
CA GLU A 420 81.33 79.28 52.25
C GLU A 420 80.56 78.18 53.01
N ARG A 421 80.08 78.49 54.23
CA ARG A 421 79.32 77.54 55.05
C ARG A 421 77.93 77.22 54.45
N LEU A 422 77.29 78.22 53.84
CA LEU A 422 75.98 78.05 53.18
C LEU A 422 76.10 77.23 51.89
N GLU A 423 77.14 77.46 51.09
CA GLU A 423 77.37 76.68 49.86
C GLU A 423 77.57 75.19 50.13
N ARG A 424 78.33 74.82 51.18
CA ARG A 424 78.54 73.41 51.54
C ARG A 424 77.22 72.70 51.87
N LYS A 425 76.35 73.33 52.68
CA LYS A 425 75.03 72.77 53.02
C LYS A 425 74.13 72.62 51.80
N TYR A 426 74.17 73.57 50.87
CA TYR A 426 73.39 73.50 49.64
C TYR A 426 73.78 72.30 48.79
N ARG A 427 75.09 72.08 48.56
CA ARG A 427 75.59 70.93 47.79
C ARG A 427 75.26 69.59 48.43
N GLU A 428 75.31 69.49 49.77
CA GLU A 428 74.90 68.26 50.47
C GLU A 428 73.42 67.94 50.29
N ASN A 429 72.56 68.97 50.32
CA ASN A 429 71.12 68.80 50.13
C ASN A 429 70.76 68.41 48.69
N GLU A 430 71.41 69.01 47.68
CA GLU A 430 71.24 68.59 46.28
C GLU A 430 71.62 67.13 46.07
N ARG A 431 72.75 66.68 46.63
CA ARG A 431 73.17 65.28 46.54
C ARG A 431 72.15 64.33 47.16
N LYS A 432 71.63 64.65 48.35
CA LYS A 432 70.59 63.85 49.03
C LYS A 432 69.27 63.83 48.24
N ALA A 433 68.88 64.94 47.62
CA ALA A 433 67.68 65.00 46.79
C ALA A 433 67.83 64.13 45.53
N ALA A 434 68.96 64.26 44.82
CA ALA A 434 69.26 63.46 43.64
C ALA A 434 69.34 61.95 43.92
N GLU A 435 69.89 61.55 45.07
CA GLU A 435 69.90 60.14 45.50
C GLU A 435 68.50 59.60 45.81
N LYS A 436 67.63 60.40 46.43
CA LYS A 436 66.23 60.02 46.69
C LYS A 436 65.46 59.81 45.39
N GLU A 437 65.59 60.70 44.42
CA GLU A 437 64.95 60.56 43.11
C GLU A 437 65.42 59.31 42.37
N ARG A 438 66.73 59.02 42.41
CA ARG A 438 67.28 57.78 41.83
C ARG A 438 66.70 56.52 42.47
N LYS A 439 66.54 56.51 43.79
CA LYS A 439 65.92 55.38 44.53
C LYS A 439 64.45 55.21 44.14
N MET A 440 63.66 56.29 44.15
CA MET A 440 62.24 56.24 43.74
C MET A 440 62.07 55.77 42.29
N ALA A 441 62.91 56.25 41.37
CA ALA A 441 62.88 55.83 39.98
C ALA A 441 63.26 54.34 39.80
N ALA A 442 64.21 53.84 40.61
CA ALA A 442 64.59 52.43 40.60
C ALA A 442 63.47 51.53 41.16
N GLU A 443 62.81 51.94 42.25
CA GLU A 443 61.68 51.22 42.85
C GLU A 443 60.47 51.15 41.90
N LEU A 444 60.12 52.26 41.23
CA LEU A 444 59.04 52.28 40.23
C LEU A 444 59.33 51.37 39.04
N LYS A 445 60.58 51.35 38.55
CA LYS A 445 60.99 50.43 37.47
C LYS A 445 60.87 48.97 37.91
N ARG A 446 61.28 48.65 39.13
CA ARG A 446 61.16 47.30 39.69
C ARG A 446 59.70 46.86 39.83
N ALA A 447 58.85 47.70 40.40
CA ALA A 447 57.42 47.42 40.53
C ALA A 447 56.72 47.21 39.17
N ASN A 448 57.06 48.01 38.16
CA ASN A 448 56.53 47.84 36.81
C ASN A 448 56.97 46.51 36.17
N MET A 449 58.22 46.10 36.37
CA MET A 449 58.71 44.81 35.87
C MET A 449 58.00 43.64 36.56
N GLU A 450 57.86 43.68 37.89
CA GLU A 450 57.14 42.66 38.66
C GLU A 450 55.66 42.54 38.23
N GLN A 451 54.98 43.67 37.96
CA GLN A 451 53.61 43.67 37.43
C GLN A 451 53.52 43.07 36.02
N MET A 452 54.47 43.38 35.14
CA MET A 452 54.51 42.83 33.78
C MET A 452 54.79 41.32 33.79
N GLU A 453 55.70 40.86 34.65
CA GLU A 453 55.98 39.45 34.85
C GLU A 453 54.75 38.70 35.37
N HIS A 454 54.08 39.23 36.40
CA HIS A 454 52.85 38.65 36.94
C HIS A 454 51.74 38.57 35.88
N LEU A 455 51.53 39.64 35.09
CA LEU A 455 50.57 39.62 33.98
C LEU A 455 50.94 38.59 32.90
N SER A 456 52.23 38.42 32.61
CA SER A 456 52.70 37.42 31.63
C SER A 456 52.42 35.99 32.13
N GLN A 457 52.68 35.71 33.41
CA GLN A 457 52.41 34.41 34.03
C GLN A 457 50.92 34.10 34.04
N MET A 458 50.07 35.05 34.42
CA MET A 458 48.61 34.88 34.40
C MET A 458 48.07 34.60 33.00
N LYS A 459 48.57 35.31 31.99
CA LYS A 459 48.21 35.07 30.58
C LYS A 459 48.66 33.68 30.13
N ALA A 460 49.90 33.29 30.44
CA ALA A 460 50.43 31.97 30.10
C ALA A 460 49.58 30.84 30.72
N CYS A 461 49.23 30.94 32.01
CA CYS A 461 48.36 29.99 32.69
C CYS A 461 46.98 29.90 32.01
N PHE A 462 46.37 31.03 31.65
CA PHE A 462 45.08 31.06 30.97
C PHE A 462 45.11 30.37 29.60
N TYR A 463 46.14 30.64 28.78
CA TYR A 463 46.28 30.00 27.47
C TYR A 463 46.54 28.50 27.59
N VAL A 464 47.41 28.07 28.52
CA VAL A 464 47.66 26.65 28.77
C VAL A 464 46.38 25.93 29.22
N GLN A 465 45.58 26.54 30.08
CA GLN A 465 44.30 25.96 30.49
C GLN A 465 43.32 25.85 29.30
N ARG A 466 43.19 26.91 28.49
CA ARG A 466 42.32 26.89 27.30
C ARG A 466 42.75 25.86 26.26
N GLU A 467 44.04 25.66 26.06
CA GLU A 467 44.55 24.61 25.18
C GLU A 467 44.23 23.21 25.70
N ARG A 468 44.28 22.97 27.02
CA ARG A 468 43.87 21.70 27.63
C ARG A 468 42.38 21.45 27.44
N GLU A 469 41.52 22.41 27.79
CA GLU A 469 40.07 22.33 27.57
C GLU A 469 39.72 22.07 26.09
N LEU A 470 40.42 22.74 25.17
CA LEU A 470 40.21 22.53 23.74
C LEU A 470 40.62 21.11 23.29
N LYS A 471 41.77 20.61 23.77
CA LYS A 471 42.23 19.24 23.47
C LYS A 471 41.25 18.20 24.00
N GLU A 472 40.77 18.35 25.23
CA GLU A 472 39.75 17.48 25.83
C GLU A 472 38.44 17.48 25.03
N MET A 473 37.97 18.66 24.60
CA MET A 473 36.77 18.78 23.76
C MET A 473 36.95 18.13 22.38
N ILE A 474 38.14 18.23 21.78
CA ILE A 474 38.46 17.56 20.52
C ILE A 474 38.47 16.04 20.70
N GLU A 475 39.09 15.53 21.77
CA GLU A 475 39.10 14.09 22.07
C GLU A 475 37.71 13.55 22.35
N TYR A 476 36.89 14.28 23.11
CA TYR A 476 35.51 13.92 23.38
C TYR A 476 34.68 13.86 22.08
N ARG A 477 34.83 14.85 21.20
CA ARG A 477 34.16 14.84 19.89
C ARG A 477 34.62 13.68 19.01
N LYS A 478 35.92 13.38 18.96
CA LYS A 478 36.44 12.23 18.21
C LYS A 478 35.86 10.90 18.73
N LYS A 479 35.84 10.70 20.04
CA LYS A 479 35.24 9.50 20.67
C LYS A 479 33.75 9.37 20.34
N HIS A 480 33.01 10.48 20.39
CA HIS A 480 31.59 10.51 20.05
C HIS A 480 31.35 10.21 18.56
N GLU A 481 32.16 10.79 17.66
CA GLU A 481 32.08 10.49 16.21
C GLU A 481 32.41 9.03 15.90
N GLU A 482 33.40 8.43 16.58
CA GLU A 482 33.73 7.02 16.46
C GLU A 482 32.59 6.11 16.94
N GLN A 483 31.95 6.44 18.07
CA GLN A 483 30.77 5.72 18.57
C GLN A 483 29.62 5.78 17.57
N MET A 484 29.29 6.96 17.06
CA MET A 484 28.25 7.14 16.05
C MET A 484 28.54 6.35 14.75
N LYS A 485 29.82 6.27 14.34
CA LYS A 485 30.23 5.45 13.18
C LYS A 485 30.04 3.96 13.45
N ARG A 486 30.46 3.46 14.61
CA ARG A 486 30.28 2.04 15.00
C ARG A 486 28.79 1.66 15.05
N GLU A 487 27.96 2.49 15.66
CA GLU A 487 26.51 2.26 15.70
C GLU A 487 25.89 2.25 14.30
N ALA A 488 26.33 3.14 13.40
CA ALA A 488 25.89 3.18 12.02
C ALA A 488 26.33 1.92 11.24
N GLU A 489 27.55 1.45 11.44
CA GLU A 489 28.08 0.21 10.84
C GLU A 489 27.32 -1.02 11.34
N GLU A 490 27.07 -1.15 12.65
CA GLU A 490 26.26 -2.22 13.21
C GLU A 490 24.83 -2.23 12.65
N GLN A 491 24.20 -1.06 12.54
CA GLN A 491 22.88 -0.95 11.93
C GLN A 491 22.91 -1.33 10.43
N ALA A 492 23.97 -0.97 9.71
CA ALA A 492 24.14 -1.35 8.30
C ALA A 492 24.31 -2.87 8.14
N ILE A 493 25.11 -3.51 9.00
CA ILE A 493 25.28 -4.97 9.04
C ILE A 493 23.95 -5.66 9.35
N LYS A 494 23.21 -5.21 10.38
CA LYS A 494 21.88 -5.77 10.72
C LYS A 494 20.91 -5.67 9.54
N LYS A 495 20.87 -4.52 8.84
CA LYS A 495 20.05 -4.33 7.64
C LYS A 495 20.49 -5.20 6.48
N ALA A 496 21.80 -5.40 6.28
CA ALA A 496 22.33 -6.27 5.24
C ALA A 496 22.01 -7.75 5.52
N CYS A 497 22.18 -8.20 6.77
CA CYS A 497 21.83 -9.55 7.20
C CYS A 497 20.32 -9.82 7.02
N LEU A 498 19.45 -8.89 7.44
CA LEU A 498 18.00 -9.01 7.23
C LEU A 498 17.63 -9.08 5.74
N ARG A 499 18.28 -8.28 4.89
CA ARG A 499 18.07 -8.34 3.44
C ARG A 499 18.48 -9.70 2.88
N SER A 500 19.65 -10.20 3.25
CA SER A 500 20.14 -11.51 2.82
C SER A 500 19.22 -12.64 3.29
N SER A 501 18.75 -12.62 4.55
CA SER A 501 17.85 -13.65 5.06
C SER A 501 16.49 -13.64 4.36
N VAL A 502 15.94 -12.44 4.08
CA VAL A 502 14.67 -12.32 3.33
C VAL A 502 14.85 -12.79 1.89
N SER A 503 15.96 -12.44 1.23
CA SER A 503 16.28 -12.94 -0.12
C SER A 503 16.39 -14.47 -0.14
N CYS A 504 17.10 -15.08 0.81
CA CYS A 504 17.20 -16.54 0.92
C CYS A 504 15.82 -17.19 1.11
N GLN A 505 14.96 -16.63 1.97
CA GLN A 505 13.60 -17.15 2.17
C GLN A 505 12.72 -17.05 0.91
N ILE A 506 12.88 -15.98 0.12
CA ILE A 506 12.18 -15.84 -1.17
C ILE A 506 12.69 -16.88 -2.16
N GLU A 507 14.01 -17.05 -2.27
CA GLU A 507 14.63 -18.05 -3.15
C GLU A 507 14.23 -19.48 -2.77
N GLU A 508 14.20 -19.81 -1.48
CA GLU A 508 13.74 -21.11 -0.98
C GLU A 508 12.26 -21.35 -1.31
N ARG A 509 11.40 -20.34 -1.13
CA ARG A 509 9.98 -20.43 -1.49
C ARG A 509 9.77 -20.56 -2.99
N GLU A 510 10.51 -19.83 -3.81
CA GLU A 510 10.46 -19.99 -5.26
C GLU A 510 10.97 -21.37 -5.70
N LYS A 511 12.04 -21.88 -5.09
CA LYS A 511 12.56 -23.22 -5.37
C LYS A 511 11.61 -24.32 -4.91
N ALA A 512 10.88 -24.14 -3.81
CA ALA A 512 9.81 -25.04 -3.39
C ALA A 512 8.67 -25.03 -4.41
N ARG A 513 8.19 -23.86 -4.82
CA ARG A 513 7.16 -23.73 -5.85
C ARG A 513 7.56 -24.36 -7.19
N ARG A 514 8.82 -24.22 -7.62
CA ARG A 514 9.31 -24.88 -8.84
C ARG A 514 9.29 -26.39 -8.72
N ARG A 515 9.68 -26.94 -7.57
CA ARG A 515 9.60 -28.39 -7.31
C ARG A 515 8.16 -28.90 -7.33
N GLU A 516 7.23 -28.17 -6.71
CA GLU A 516 5.80 -28.52 -6.75
C GLU A 516 5.28 -28.56 -8.19
N LEU A 517 5.60 -27.54 -9.01
CA LEU A 517 5.22 -27.53 -10.43
C LEU A 517 5.88 -28.66 -11.23
N GLU A 518 7.16 -28.96 -10.99
CA GLU A 518 7.87 -30.09 -11.61
C GLU A 518 7.24 -31.44 -11.22
N GLU A 519 6.84 -31.61 -9.95
CA GLU A 519 6.15 -32.79 -9.45
C GLU A 519 4.76 -32.94 -10.06
N GLU A 520 4.00 -31.84 -10.19
CA GLU A 520 2.71 -31.82 -10.90
C GLU A 520 2.86 -32.21 -12.38
N HIS A 521 3.87 -31.66 -13.06
CA HIS A 521 4.18 -32.02 -14.45
C HIS A 521 4.57 -33.50 -14.58
N LEU A 522 5.44 -34.01 -13.71
CA LEU A 522 5.83 -35.42 -13.69
C LEU A 522 4.64 -36.34 -13.36
N ALA A 523 3.75 -35.93 -12.47
CA ALA A 523 2.53 -36.68 -12.15
C ALA A 523 1.61 -36.76 -13.38
N PHE A 524 1.40 -35.63 -14.06
CA PHE A 524 0.61 -35.57 -15.29
C PHE A 524 1.23 -36.39 -16.43
N GLU A 525 2.56 -36.37 -16.61
CA GLU A 525 3.25 -37.20 -17.58
C GLU A 525 3.15 -38.70 -17.26
N ARG A 526 3.26 -39.07 -15.98
CA ARG A 526 3.06 -40.46 -15.51
C ARG A 526 1.64 -40.93 -15.76
N GLU A 527 0.64 -40.10 -15.47
CA GLU A 527 -0.77 -40.41 -15.72
C GLU A 527 -1.02 -40.59 -17.22
N ARG A 528 -0.54 -39.67 -18.05
CA ARG A 528 -0.61 -39.77 -19.52
C ARG A 528 0.08 -41.04 -20.05
N ALA A 529 1.25 -41.39 -19.51
CA ALA A 529 1.95 -42.62 -19.90
C ALA A 529 1.18 -43.88 -19.48
N ALA A 530 0.58 -43.89 -18.28
CA ALA A 530 -0.26 -44.98 -17.80
C ALA A 530 -1.53 -45.13 -18.64
N GLU A 531 -2.18 -44.03 -19.03
CA GLU A 531 -3.32 -44.05 -19.96
C GLU A 531 -2.93 -44.57 -21.34
N ALA A 532 -1.78 -44.13 -21.87
CA ALA A 532 -1.25 -44.64 -23.13
C ALA A 532 -0.94 -46.15 -23.06
N GLN A 533 -0.42 -46.64 -21.94
CA GLN A 533 -0.21 -48.07 -21.73
C GLN A 533 -1.53 -48.84 -21.66
N ARG A 534 -2.52 -48.35 -20.90
CA ARG A 534 -3.88 -48.94 -20.87
C ARG A 534 -4.49 -48.99 -22.26
N GLN A 535 -4.32 -47.95 -23.07
CA GLN A 535 -4.83 -47.94 -24.44
C GLN A 535 -4.12 -48.98 -25.31
N LYS A 536 -2.79 -49.15 -25.18
CA LYS A 536 -2.06 -50.23 -25.85
C LYS A 536 -2.55 -51.61 -25.42
N GLU A 537 -2.79 -51.83 -24.13
CA GLU A 537 -3.33 -53.09 -23.61
C GLU A 537 -4.71 -53.38 -24.21
N ILE A 538 -5.61 -52.39 -24.23
CA ILE A 538 -6.93 -52.49 -24.89
C ILE A 538 -6.76 -52.83 -26.37
N ASP A 539 -5.89 -52.12 -27.09
CA ASP A 539 -5.67 -52.34 -28.51
C ASP A 539 -5.11 -53.76 -28.76
N THR A 540 -4.19 -54.26 -27.94
CA THR A 540 -3.67 -55.63 -28.03
C THR A 540 -4.74 -56.69 -27.74
N VAL A 541 -5.62 -56.47 -26.77
CA VAL A 541 -6.75 -57.37 -26.50
C VAL A 541 -7.70 -57.38 -27.70
N ILE A 542 -8.00 -56.22 -28.28
CA ILE A 542 -8.86 -56.13 -29.46
C ILE A 542 -8.22 -56.83 -30.67
N THR A 543 -6.91 -56.65 -30.92
CA THR A 543 -6.24 -57.33 -32.03
C THR A 543 -6.23 -58.85 -31.85
N VAL A 544 -5.92 -59.35 -30.65
CA VAL A 544 -6.00 -60.79 -30.34
C VAL A 544 -7.40 -61.33 -30.57
N LYS A 545 -8.45 -60.62 -30.14
CA LYS A 545 -9.85 -61.03 -30.37
C LYS A 545 -10.22 -61.03 -31.85
N LEU A 546 -9.78 -60.04 -32.62
CA LEU A 546 -10.03 -59.97 -34.06
C LEU A 546 -9.30 -61.09 -34.82
N ASP A 547 -8.09 -61.44 -34.40
CA ASP A 547 -7.31 -62.54 -34.99
C ASP A 547 -7.87 -63.90 -34.59
N ASP A 548 -8.36 -64.07 -33.36
CA ASP A 548 -9.10 -65.27 -32.93
C ASP A 548 -10.38 -65.46 -33.76
N LEU A 549 -11.14 -64.39 -34.01
CA LEU A 549 -12.33 -64.43 -34.87
C LEU A 549 -11.98 -64.83 -36.32
N GLN A 550 -10.83 -64.36 -36.83
CA GLN A 550 -10.34 -64.69 -38.16
C GLN A 550 -9.84 -66.15 -38.26
N LYS A 551 -9.09 -66.63 -37.26
CA LYS A 551 -8.58 -68.02 -37.21
C LYS A 551 -9.68 -69.05 -37.02
N ARG A 552 -10.67 -68.76 -36.19
CA ARG A 552 -11.81 -69.67 -35.94
C ARG A 552 -12.84 -69.66 -37.08
N GLY A 553 -12.75 -68.75 -38.04
CA GLY A 553 -13.70 -68.65 -39.15
C GLY A 553 -15.13 -68.30 -38.71
N CYS A 554 -15.32 -67.69 -37.54
CA CYS A 554 -16.66 -67.42 -36.98
C CYS A 554 -17.44 -66.34 -37.76
N LEU A 555 -16.76 -65.56 -38.59
CA LEU A 555 -17.33 -64.48 -39.38
C LEU A 555 -16.75 -64.49 -40.80
N PRO A 556 -17.56 -64.17 -41.84
CA PRO A 556 -17.05 -63.98 -43.19
C PRO A 556 -15.94 -62.93 -43.23
N ASN A 557 -14.89 -63.15 -44.05
CA ASN A 557 -13.71 -62.27 -44.14
C ASN A 557 -14.06 -60.78 -44.35
N LEU A 558 -15.11 -60.48 -45.13
CA LEU A 558 -15.59 -59.10 -45.35
C LEU A 558 -16.10 -58.45 -44.05
N ALA A 559 -16.80 -59.20 -43.20
CA ALA A 559 -17.30 -58.71 -41.93
C ALA A 559 -16.17 -58.46 -40.92
N VAL A 560 -15.17 -59.36 -40.88
CA VAL A 560 -13.97 -59.17 -40.05
C VAL A 560 -13.15 -57.96 -40.52
N GLN A 561 -12.99 -57.75 -41.84
CA GLN A 561 -12.34 -56.56 -42.39
C GLN A 561 -13.11 -55.28 -42.06
N SER A 562 -14.45 -55.29 -42.17
CA SER A 562 -15.31 -54.17 -41.74
C SER A 562 -15.13 -53.85 -40.25
N LEU A 563 -15.04 -54.86 -39.39
CA LEU A 563 -14.78 -54.69 -37.96
C LEU A 563 -13.38 -54.14 -37.70
N LYS A 564 -12.34 -54.69 -38.34
CA LYS A 564 -10.97 -54.16 -38.28
C LYS A 564 -10.92 -52.67 -38.69
N GLY A 565 -11.63 -52.30 -39.77
CA GLY A 565 -11.76 -50.91 -40.22
C GLY A 565 -12.51 -50.00 -39.23
N ARG A 566 -13.58 -50.49 -38.61
CA ARG A 566 -14.33 -49.75 -37.57
C ARG A 566 -13.48 -49.50 -36.32
N VAL A 567 -12.73 -50.51 -35.87
CA VAL A 567 -11.83 -50.39 -34.71
C VAL A 567 -10.70 -49.39 -35.00
N ALA A 568 -10.06 -49.48 -36.17
CA ALA A 568 -9.02 -48.53 -36.57
C ALA A 568 -9.54 -47.08 -36.62
N ASN A 569 -10.77 -46.87 -37.11
CA ASN A 569 -11.39 -45.55 -37.15
C ASN A 569 -11.83 -45.05 -35.76
N ALA A 570 -12.25 -45.94 -34.86
CA ALA A 570 -12.61 -45.57 -33.49
C ALA A 570 -11.40 -45.06 -32.70
N GLY A 571 -10.22 -45.67 -32.89
CA GLY A 571 -8.96 -45.19 -32.30
C GLY A 571 -8.57 -43.79 -32.78
N ASN A 572 -8.73 -43.49 -34.06
CA ASN A 572 -8.42 -42.16 -34.62
C ASN A 572 -9.40 -41.06 -34.19
N LYS A 573 -10.70 -41.38 -34.04
CA LYS A 573 -11.70 -40.40 -33.57
C LYS A 573 -11.42 -39.94 -32.13
N LYS A 574 -10.89 -40.80 -31.27
CA LYS A 574 -10.50 -40.40 -29.90
C LYS A 574 -9.28 -39.48 -29.89
N LYS A 575 -8.27 -39.69 -30.75
CA LYS A 575 -7.12 -38.78 -30.86
C LYS A 575 -7.53 -37.38 -31.32
N LEU A 576 -8.41 -37.29 -32.32
CA LEU A 576 -8.95 -36.01 -32.78
C LEU A 576 -9.81 -35.31 -31.71
N GLY A 577 -10.49 -36.06 -30.83
CA GLY A 577 -11.27 -35.48 -29.74
C GLY A 577 -10.43 -34.90 -28.60
N ALA A 578 -9.22 -35.42 -28.37
CA ALA A 578 -8.36 -35.03 -27.26
C ALA A 578 -7.48 -33.79 -27.54
N GLU A 579 -7.29 -33.40 -28.80
CA GLU A 579 -6.57 -32.16 -29.15
C GLU A 579 -7.46 -30.90 -29.05
N PHE A 580 -8.78 -31.06 -28.86
CA PHE A 580 -9.74 -29.95 -28.74
C PHE A 580 -10.21 -29.66 -27.30
N THR A 581 -9.58 -30.27 -26.30
CA THR A 581 -9.78 -30.00 -24.86
C THR A 581 -8.45 -29.73 -24.21
#